data_AF-A0A9E1EMK6-F1
#
_entry.id   AF-A0A9E1EMK6-F1
#
_cell.length_a   1.000
_cell.length_b   1.000
_cell.length_c   1.000
_cell.angle_alpha   90.00
_cell.angle_beta   90.00
_cell.angle_gamma   90.00
#
_symmetry.space_group_name_H-M   'P 1'
#
loop_
_entity.id
_entity.type
_entity.pdbx_description
1 polymer ?
#
loop_
_entity_poly.entity_id
_entity_poly.type
_entity_poly.pdbx_seq_one_letter_code
_entity_poly.pdbx_strand_id
1 'polypeptide(L)'
;MYGKKFKVICCSILMIGTILTFTGCSDSAFNSSQLSESSQLSQPDESVVSSELTNSSSEPVTDSDTVIENTEDAQKLAFGKILWDAYLYGILPDGKTLEQTNNQFGIQGEENSFAICDVDNDGQDELLLYWTDASMAGTVGYIFGYRDHMVYNELSGYPSMRFYDNGIIELPSSHNQDPTPREFWPYGAYFYDAEEDIYRFLGMVTAWDKSITDTHYSDISFPESDDVDGNGIVYFLFTSKWWDYDNAQILDDSEYQNWRQSYFGNSKPVNVTFKTLTADNIVSSVYPEFTYLRSPEGN
;
A
#
# COMPACT_ATOMS: atom_id res chain seq x y z
N MET A 1 -29.69 52.08 46.69
CA MET A 1 -30.14 50.75 47.11
C MET A 1 -29.71 49.75 46.04
N TYR A 2 -28.55 49.12 46.22
CA TYR A 2 -28.02 48.11 45.30
C TYR A 2 -28.24 46.72 45.92
N GLY A 3 -29.02 45.88 45.24
CA GLY A 3 -29.26 44.49 45.61
C GLY A 3 -28.50 43.55 44.67
N LYS A 4 -27.59 42.76 45.23
CA LYS A 4 -26.91 41.62 44.60
C LYS A 4 -27.92 40.55 44.18
N LYS A 5 -27.70 39.87 43.04
CA LYS A 5 -27.83 38.40 42.93
C LYS A 5 -26.87 37.83 41.86
N PHE A 6 -26.03 36.91 42.32
CA PHE A 6 -25.18 35.99 41.54
C PHE A 6 -26.04 34.93 40.83
N LYS A 7 -25.61 34.48 39.64
CA LYS A 7 -26.06 33.24 38.97
C LYS A 7 -24.84 32.63 38.26
N VAL A 8 -24.08 31.79 38.96
CA VAL A 8 -24.01 30.31 38.78
C VAL A 8 -23.70 29.91 37.34
N ILE A 9 -22.41 29.63 37.09
CA ILE A 9 -21.89 28.92 35.92
C ILE A 9 -21.82 27.44 36.33
N CYS A 10 -22.60 26.58 35.68
CA CYS A 10 -22.46 25.13 35.78
C CYS A 10 -21.48 24.66 34.70
N CYS A 11 -20.23 24.40 35.08
CA CYS A 11 -19.33 23.54 34.31
C CYS A 11 -19.73 22.08 34.55
N SER A 12 -20.24 21.41 33.52
CA SER A 12 -20.48 19.98 33.55
C SER A 12 -19.16 19.23 33.41
N ILE A 13 -18.59 18.84 34.55
CA ILE A 13 -17.58 17.77 34.65
C ILE A 13 -18.36 16.46 34.75
N LEU A 14 -18.18 15.56 33.78
CA LEU A 14 -18.54 14.15 33.96
C LEU A 14 -17.54 13.28 33.18
N MET A 15 -16.41 13.00 33.81
CA MET A 15 -15.57 11.84 33.51
C MET A 15 -15.73 10.87 34.67
N ILE A 16 -16.48 9.78 34.45
CA ILE A 16 -16.45 8.60 35.30
C ILE A 16 -15.89 7.48 34.45
N GLY A 17 -14.65 7.11 34.77
CA GLY A 17 -13.96 5.98 34.18
C GLY A 17 -14.59 4.66 34.62
N THR A 18 -14.64 3.72 33.69
CA THR A 18 -14.82 2.31 34.02
C THR A 18 -13.53 1.59 33.67
N ILE A 19 -12.86 1.11 34.72
CA ILE A 19 -11.67 0.27 34.65
C ILE A 19 -12.13 -1.15 34.30
N LEU A 20 -11.73 -1.66 33.14
CA LEU A 20 -11.72 -3.09 32.85
C LEU A 20 -10.30 -3.60 33.07
N THR A 21 -10.09 -4.36 34.15
CA THR A 21 -8.87 -5.10 34.40
C THR A 21 -8.86 -6.37 33.52
N PHE A 22 -8.03 -6.40 32.49
CA PHE A 22 -7.52 -7.67 31.96
C PHE A 22 -6.16 -7.94 32.62
N THR A 23 -6.12 -8.99 33.45
CA THR A 23 -4.89 -9.65 33.89
C THR A 23 -4.17 -10.23 32.67
N GLY A 24 -3.19 -9.51 32.15
CA GLY A 24 -2.13 -10.06 31.32
C GLY A 24 -0.95 -10.46 32.21
N CYS A 25 -0.74 -11.76 32.39
CA CYS A 25 0.56 -12.27 32.79
C CYS A 25 1.48 -12.22 31.56
N SER A 26 2.44 -11.30 31.55
CA SER A 26 3.66 -11.45 30.76
C SER A 26 4.83 -11.22 31.71
N ASP A 27 5.48 -12.32 32.08
CA ASP A 27 6.68 -12.29 32.91
C ASP A 27 7.88 -11.80 32.09
N SER A 28 8.52 -10.79 32.68
CA SER A 28 9.95 -10.45 32.72
C SER A 28 10.74 -10.49 31.40
N ALA A 29 11.07 -9.34 30.81
CA ALA A 29 12.06 -8.34 31.25
C ALA A 29 13.51 -8.69 30.91
N PHE A 30 14.04 -7.97 29.91
CA PHE A 30 15.44 -7.55 29.86
C PHE A 30 15.43 -6.04 29.66
N ASN A 31 15.75 -5.26 30.71
CA ASN A 31 16.61 -4.09 30.52
C ASN A 31 17.28 -3.61 31.81
N SER A 32 18.61 -3.51 31.69
CA SER A 32 19.57 -2.55 32.24
C SER A 32 19.20 -1.69 33.46
N SER A 33 20.07 -1.71 34.48
CA SER A 33 21.04 -0.63 34.69
C SER A 33 21.86 -0.85 35.96
N GLN A 34 23.14 -0.46 35.93
CA GLN A 34 23.77 0.47 36.89
C GLN A 34 25.30 0.47 36.73
N LEU A 35 25.87 1.68 36.76
CA LEU A 35 27.27 2.05 36.62
C LEU A 35 28.00 2.09 37.97
N SER A 36 29.34 2.06 37.88
CA SER A 36 30.38 2.41 38.89
C SER A 36 30.56 1.41 40.05
N GLU A 37 31.75 0.94 40.42
CA GLU A 37 32.99 1.66 40.76
C GLU A 37 34.28 0.78 40.65
N SER A 38 35.39 1.42 40.27
CA SER A 38 36.79 1.29 40.77
C SER A 38 37.42 -0.09 41.07
N SER A 39 38.48 -0.48 40.33
CA SER A 39 39.91 -0.35 40.76
C SER A 39 40.88 -1.35 40.08
N GLN A 40 41.95 -0.77 39.54
CA GLN A 40 43.37 -1.22 39.51
C GLN A 40 43.88 -2.39 38.61
N LEU A 41 44.89 -2.00 37.81
CA LEU A 41 46.17 -2.68 37.45
C LEU A 41 46.07 -4.05 36.74
N SER A 42 46.69 -4.32 35.58
CA SER A 42 48.04 -4.00 35.11
C SER A 42 48.18 -4.36 33.62
N GLN A 43 49.03 -3.63 32.89
CA GLN A 43 49.64 -3.99 31.59
C GLN A 43 51.04 -4.63 31.85
N PRO A 44 51.86 -5.07 30.86
CA PRO A 44 51.64 -5.46 29.44
C PRO A 44 52.50 -6.71 29.01
N ASP A 45 52.72 -6.86 27.68
CA ASP A 45 53.87 -7.49 26.98
C ASP A 45 53.91 -9.04 26.84
N GLU A 46 54.41 -9.68 25.77
CA GLU A 46 54.96 -9.30 24.45
C GLU A 46 55.19 -10.60 23.63
N SER A 47 55.39 -10.44 22.32
CA SER A 47 56.17 -11.30 21.38
C SER A 47 55.51 -12.58 20.81
N VAL A 48 55.44 -12.93 19.52
CA VAL A 48 56.08 -12.61 18.20
C VAL A 48 56.78 -13.86 17.61
N VAL A 49 56.62 -14.04 16.28
CA VAL A 49 57.31 -14.94 15.29
C VAL A 49 56.75 -16.37 15.16
N SER A 50 56.01 -16.72 14.10
CA SER A 50 56.36 -17.03 12.68
C SER A 50 57.20 -18.28 12.44
N SER A 51 56.71 -19.19 11.59
CA SER A 51 57.54 -20.04 10.72
C SER A 51 56.76 -20.44 9.45
N GLU A 52 57.49 -20.45 8.33
CA GLU A 52 57.03 -20.46 6.94
C GLU A 52 56.74 -21.85 6.34
N LEU A 53 55.87 -21.82 5.30
CA LEU A 53 55.91 -22.51 4.00
C LEU A 53 56.33 -23.99 3.88
N THR A 54 55.41 -24.80 3.34
CA THR A 54 55.73 -25.75 2.27
C THR A 54 54.61 -25.84 1.23
N ASN A 55 55.01 -25.70 -0.03
CA ASN A 55 54.24 -25.71 -1.27
C ASN A 55 53.91 -27.15 -1.72
N SER A 56 52.68 -27.40 -2.21
CA SER A 56 52.45 -28.42 -3.25
C SER A 56 51.17 -28.11 -4.02
N SER A 57 51.34 -27.93 -5.32
CA SER A 57 50.33 -27.67 -6.34
C SER A 57 49.59 -28.94 -6.73
N SER A 58 48.26 -28.89 -6.79
CA SER A 58 47.44 -29.74 -7.68
C SER A 58 46.01 -29.22 -7.80
N GLU A 59 45.73 -28.68 -9.00
CA GLU A 59 44.45 -28.50 -9.72
C GLU A 59 43.33 -27.63 -9.10
N PRO A 60 42.76 -26.65 -9.85
CA PRO A 60 41.50 -26.05 -9.47
C PRO A 60 40.38 -27.02 -9.86
N VAL A 61 39.75 -27.64 -8.86
CA VAL A 61 38.40 -28.15 -9.04
C VAL A 61 37.52 -26.92 -9.27
N THR A 62 37.13 -26.70 -10.53
CA THR A 62 35.99 -25.86 -10.86
C THR A 62 34.77 -26.47 -10.17
N ASP A 63 34.46 -25.95 -8.99
CA ASP A 63 33.15 -26.06 -8.38
C ASP A 63 32.20 -25.15 -9.19
N SER A 64 31.76 -25.66 -10.33
CA SER A 64 30.69 -25.08 -11.12
C SER A 64 29.37 -25.63 -10.57
N ASP A 65 28.99 -25.18 -9.39
CA ASP A 65 27.63 -25.33 -8.87
C ASP A 65 27.08 -23.98 -8.40
N THR A 66 27.36 -22.93 -9.17
CA THR A 66 26.43 -21.80 -9.24
C THR A 66 25.28 -22.23 -10.15
N VAL A 67 24.30 -22.91 -9.57
CA VAL A 67 22.93 -22.85 -10.07
C VAL A 67 22.59 -21.37 -10.07
N ILE A 68 22.67 -20.71 -11.24
CA ILE A 68 22.03 -19.42 -11.42
C ILE A 68 20.54 -19.76 -11.35
N GLU A 69 19.98 -19.66 -10.16
CA GLU A 69 18.54 -19.77 -9.96
C GLU A 69 17.93 -18.70 -10.85
N ASN A 70 17.15 -19.13 -11.85
CA ASN A 70 16.54 -18.20 -12.79
C ASN A 70 15.62 -17.27 -11.99
N THR A 71 15.97 -15.98 -11.92
CA THR A 71 15.26 -14.98 -11.10
C THR A 71 13.78 -14.92 -11.46
N GLU A 72 13.43 -15.14 -12.73
CA GLU A 72 12.04 -15.20 -13.21
C GLU A 72 11.29 -16.41 -12.62
N ASP A 73 11.93 -17.58 -12.54
CA ASP A 73 11.32 -18.77 -11.94
C ASP A 73 11.15 -18.57 -10.42
N ALA A 74 12.13 -17.94 -9.77
CA ALA A 74 12.07 -17.65 -8.35
C ALA A 74 10.97 -16.61 -8.01
N GLN A 75 10.81 -15.58 -8.83
CA GLN A 75 9.72 -14.59 -8.71
C GLN A 75 8.36 -15.27 -8.86
N LYS A 76 8.16 -16.06 -9.92
CA LYS A 76 6.90 -16.79 -10.16
C LYS A 76 6.54 -17.69 -8.98
N LEU A 77 7.51 -18.43 -8.45
CA LEU A 77 7.30 -19.26 -7.25
C LEU A 77 6.92 -18.43 -6.03
N ALA A 78 7.57 -17.27 -5.83
CA ALA A 78 7.25 -16.37 -4.74
C ALA A 78 5.83 -15.82 -4.85
N PHE A 79 5.43 -15.30 -6.02
CA PHE A 79 4.06 -14.84 -6.28
C PHE A 79 3.03 -15.96 -6.16
N GLY A 80 3.35 -17.16 -6.64
CA GLY A 80 2.50 -18.34 -6.46
C GLY A 80 2.27 -18.67 -5.00
N LYS A 81 3.30 -18.54 -4.14
CA LYS A 81 3.13 -18.70 -2.70
C LYS A 81 2.18 -17.65 -2.12
N ILE A 82 2.30 -16.37 -2.50
CA ILE A 82 1.38 -15.31 -2.05
C ILE A 82 -0.06 -15.68 -2.41
N LEU A 83 -0.30 -16.07 -3.66
CA LEU A 83 -1.62 -16.42 -4.16
C LEU A 83 -2.21 -17.64 -3.43
N TRP A 84 -1.42 -18.69 -3.20
CA TRP A 84 -1.87 -19.87 -2.46
C TRP A 84 -2.15 -19.58 -0.99
N ASP A 85 -1.29 -18.80 -0.33
CA ASP A 85 -1.47 -18.42 1.06
C ASP A 85 -2.72 -17.53 1.25
N ALA A 86 -2.94 -16.58 0.35
CA ALA A 86 -4.14 -15.76 0.32
C ALA A 86 -5.40 -16.62 0.03
N TYR A 87 -5.34 -17.54 -0.93
CA TYR A 87 -6.47 -18.40 -1.31
C TYR A 87 -6.86 -19.42 -0.22
N LEU A 88 -5.87 -20.10 0.40
CA LEU A 88 -6.13 -21.18 1.35
C LEU A 88 -6.33 -20.67 2.78
N TYR A 89 -5.60 -19.62 3.16
CA TYR A 89 -5.49 -19.18 4.55
C TYR A 89 -5.90 -17.72 4.75
N GLY A 90 -6.02 -16.93 3.67
CA GLY A 90 -6.25 -15.50 3.76
C GLY A 90 -5.12 -14.81 4.52
N ILE A 91 -3.87 -15.12 4.21
CA ILE A 91 -2.70 -14.47 4.82
C ILE A 91 -1.79 -13.85 3.77
N LEU A 92 -1.20 -12.71 4.11
CA LEU A 92 -0.22 -12.01 3.30
C LEU A 92 1.22 -12.42 3.66
N PRO A 93 2.23 -12.04 2.85
CA PRO A 93 3.63 -12.38 3.11
C PRO A 93 4.16 -11.89 4.46
N ASP A 94 3.63 -10.78 4.97
CA ASP A 94 3.97 -10.21 6.27
C ASP A 94 3.22 -10.86 7.44
N GLY A 95 2.41 -11.88 7.18
CA GLY A 95 1.60 -12.60 8.15
C GLY A 95 0.29 -11.91 8.52
N LYS A 96 -0.04 -10.75 7.94
CA LYS A 96 -1.36 -10.11 8.14
C LYS A 96 -2.47 -10.99 7.56
N THR A 97 -3.57 -11.07 8.30
CA THR A 97 -4.77 -11.78 7.85
C THR A 97 -5.64 -10.88 6.99
N LEU A 98 -6.13 -11.41 5.88
CA LEU A 98 -7.15 -10.83 5.03
C LEU A 98 -8.54 -11.16 5.59
N GLU A 99 -9.41 -10.16 5.62
CA GLU A 99 -10.78 -10.34 6.10
C GLU A 99 -11.56 -11.30 5.18
N GLN A 100 -12.13 -12.36 5.72
CA GLN A 100 -12.95 -13.30 4.96
C GLN A 100 -14.39 -13.19 5.42
N THR A 101 -15.28 -12.72 4.54
CA THR A 101 -16.70 -12.65 4.89
C THR A 101 -17.47 -13.91 4.53
N ASN A 102 -16.86 -14.83 3.77
CA ASN A 102 -17.52 -16.00 3.19
C ASN A 102 -18.80 -15.63 2.44
N ASN A 103 -18.80 -14.51 1.70
CA ASN A 103 -19.98 -13.94 1.05
C ASN A 103 -21.16 -13.59 1.98
N GLN A 104 -20.98 -13.53 3.31
CA GLN A 104 -22.04 -13.16 4.25
C GLN A 104 -22.17 -11.64 4.41
N PHE A 105 -21.04 -10.92 4.33
CA PHE A 105 -20.96 -9.45 4.45
C PHE A 105 -20.14 -8.81 3.33
N GLY A 106 -19.66 -9.61 2.38
CA GLY A 106 -18.92 -9.14 1.21
C GLY A 106 -19.79 -8.35 0.25
N ILE A 107 -19.15 -7.57 -0.62
CA ILE A 107 -19.85 -6.87 -1.70
C ILE A 107 -20.38 -7.93 -2.67
N GLN A 108 -21.71 -8.08 -2.77
CA GLN A 108 -22.29 -9.15 -3.56
C GLN A 108 -21.88 -9.08 -5.03
N GLY A 109 -21.33 -10.18 -5.55
CA GLY A 109 -20.91 -10.31 -6.94
C GLY A 109 -19.46 -9.88 -7.20
N GLU A 110 -18.72 -9.43 -6.18
CA GLU A 110 -17.27 -9.24 -6.30
C GLU A 110 -16.53 -10.51 -5.87
N GLU A 111 -15.50 -10.86 -6.66
CA GLU A 111 -14.63 -12.01 -6.38
C GLU A 111 -13.20 -11.51 -6.24
N ASN A 112 -12.48 -12.06 -5.26
CA ASN A 112 -11.04 -11.83 -5.15
C ASN A 112 -10.37 -12.18 -6.49
N SER A 113 -9.43 -11.36 -6.92
CA SER A 113 -8.82 -11.50 -8.24
C SER A 113 -7.35 -11.10 -8.23
N PHE A 114 -6.61 -11.52 -9.25
CA PHE A 114 -5.20 -11.21 -9.36
C PHE A 114 -4.77 -11.07 -10.82
N ALA A 115 -3.63 -10.42 -11.02
CA ALA A 115 -2.90 -10.35 -12.29
C ALA A 115 -1.40 -10.42 -12.02
N ILE A 116 -0.64 -10.92 -12.98
CA ILE A 116 0.83 -10.88 -12.98
C ILE A 116 1.23 -10.23 -14.29
N CYS A 117 1.78 -9.03 -14.22
CA CYS A 117 2.22 -8.24 -15.37
C CYS A 117 3.01 -7.01 -14.92
N ASP A 118 3.96 -6.59 -15.74
CA ASP A 118 4.65 -5.29 -15.67
C ASP A 118 3.66 -4.12 -15.79
N VAL A 119 3.40 -3.41 -14.69
CA VAL A 119 2.45 -2.28 -14.61
C VAL A 119 3.11 -0.92 -14.48
N ASP A 120 4.34 -0.83 -14.00
CA ASP A 120 5.13 0.43 -13.98
C ASP A 120 6.09 0.58 -15.16
N ASN A 121 6.23 -0.45 -16.00
CA ASN A 121 7.11 -0.49 -17.16
C ASN A 121 8.60 -0.43 -16.76
N ASP A 122 8.98 -1.07 -15.66
CA ASP A 122 10.39 -1.28 -15.26
C ASP A 122 11.03 -2.51 -15.95
N GLY A 123 10.22 -3.38 -16.56
CA GLY A 123 10.64 -4.60 -17.24
C GLY A 123 10.54 -5.88 -16.39
N GLN A 124 10.00 -5.81 -15.17
CA GLN A 124 9.69 -6.92 -14.29
C GLN A 124 8.17 -7.05 -14.14
N ASP A 125 7.67 -8.25 -13.86
CA ASP A 125 6.24 -8.41 -13.58
C ASP A 125 5.95 -8.15 -12.10
N GLU A 126 4.88 -7.39 -11.81
CA GLU A 126 4.32 -7.27 -10.47
C GLU A 126 3.19 -8.27 -10.25
N LEU A 127 2.98 -8.68 -9.00
CA LEU A 127 1.74 -9.34 -8.59
C LEU A 127 0.73 -8.32 -8.09
N LEU A 128 -0.39 -8.21 -8.82
CA LEU A 128 -1.56 -7.48 -8.39
C LEU A 128 -2.53 -8.44 -7.70
N LEU A 129 -2.93 -8.14 -6.47
CA LEU A 129 -3.90 -8.93 -5.71
C LEU A 129 -5.03 -8.02 -5.21
N TYR A 130 -6.24 -8.24 -5.72
CA TYR A 130 -7.46 -7.56 -5.30
C TYR A 130 -8.28 -8.45 -4.38
N TRP A 131 -8.46 -7.98 -3.15
CA TRP A 131 -9.25 -8.62 -2.12
C TRP A 131 -10.56 -7.86 -1.93
N THR A 132 -11.64 -8.42 -2.45
CA THR A 132 -12.95 -7.78 -2.60
C THR A 132 -14.10 -8.58 -1.97
N ASP A 133 -13.93 -9.89 -1.71
CA ASP A 133 -14.83 -10.68 -0.84
C ASP A 133 -14.53 -10.37 0.65
N ALA A 134 -14.71 -9.10 1.00
CA ALA A 134 -14.48 -8.52 2.31
C ALA A 134 -15.51 -7.44 2.60
N SER A 135 -15.63 -7.00 3.86
CA SER A 135 -16.29 -5.74 4.15
C SER A 135 -15.57 -4.59 3.44
N MET A 136 -16.23 -3.44 3.28
CA MET A 136 -15.60 -2.24 2.69
C MET A 136 -14.30 -1.83 3.40
N ALA A 137 -14.16 -2.10 4.70
CA ALA A 137 -12.93 -1.82 5.44
C ALA A 137 -11.82 -2.86 5.17
N GLY A 138 -12.20 -4.08 4.82
CA GLY A 138 -11.29 -5.16 4.42
C GLY A 138 -11.02 -5.21 2.92
N THR A 139 -11.76 -4.46 2.10
CA THR A 139 -11.55 -4.35 0.65
C THR A 139 -10.25 -3.61 0.35
N VAL A 140 -9.32 -4.27 -0.33
CA VAL A 140 -7.97 -3.74 -0.57
C VAL A 140 -7.34 -4.37 -1.82
N GLY A 141 -6.60 -3.57 -2.58
CA GLY A 141 -5.70 -3.99 -3.65
C GLY A 141 -4.25 -3.83 -3.21
N TYR A 142 -3.42 -4.80 -3.58
CA TYR A 142 -1.98 -4.80 -3.37
C TYR A 142 -1.23 -4.90 -4.70
N ILE A 143 -0.09 -4.23 -4.76
CA ILE A 143 0.94 -4.42 -5.78
C ILE A 143 2.18 -4.94 -5.05
N PHE A 144 2.67 -6.12 -5.47
CA PHE A 144 3.86 -6.74 -4.91
C PHE A 144 4.95 -6.84 -5.98
N GLY A 145 6.10 -6.27 -5.67
CA GLY A 145 7.33 -6.46 -6.43
C GLY A 145 8.15 -7.62 -5.90
N TYR A 146 9.24 -7.92 -6.61
CA TYR A 146 10.20 -8.95 -6.23
C TYR A 146 11.61 -8.53 -6.58
N ARG A 147 12.47 -8.43 -5.57
CA ARG A 147 13.86 -8.01 -5.70
C ARG A 147 14.70 -8.70 -4.63
N ASP A 148 15.95 -9.05 -4.97
CA ASP A 148 16.89 -9.70 -4.05
C ASP A 148 16.31 -10.95 -3.34
N HIS A 149 15.57 -11.75 -4.09
CA HIS A 149 14.87 -12.95 -3.60
C HIS A 149 13.79 -12.71 -2.54
N MET A 150 13.28 -11.48 -2.44
CA MET A 150 12.25 -11.09 -1.48
C MET A 150 11.08 -10.40 -2.17
N VAL A 151 9.87 -10.71 -1.70
CA VAL A 151 8.65 -9.99 -2.06
C VAL A 151 8.46 -8.80 -1.13
N TYR A 152 7.98 -7.68 -1.65
CA TYR A 152 7.66 -6.49 -0.87
C TYR A 152 6.43 -5.80 -1.45
N ASN A 153 5.78 -4.95 -0.65
CA ASN A 153 4.62 -4.19 -1.10
C ASN A 153 5.06 -2.84 -1.67
N GLU A 154 4.74 -2.59 -2.93
CA GLU A 154 5.01 -1.31 -3.59
C GLU A 154 3.92 -0.28 -3.33
N LEU A 155 2.67 -0.76 -3.33
CA LEU A 155 1.49 0.04 -3.04
C LEU A 155 0.37 -0.84 -2.49
N SER A 156 -0.43 -0.25 -1.62
CA SER A 156 -1.74 -0.78 -1.23
C SER A 156 -2.78 0.33 -1.24
N GLY A 157 -4.00 -0.01 -1.61
CA GLY A 157 -5.07 0.96 -1.80
C GLY A 157 -6.41 0.31 -2.12
N TYR A 158 -7.39 1.09 -2.58
CA TYR A 158 -8.67 0.54 -3.03
C TYR A 158 -8.51 -0.24 -4.36
N PRO A 159 -9.16 -1.42 -4.54
CA PRO A 159 -8.95 -2.32 -5.68
C PRO A 159 -9.69 -1.88 -6.96
N SER A 160 -9.38 -0.67 -7.41
CA SER A 160 -9.83 -0.12 -8.71
C SER A 160 -8.78 0.82 -9.31
N MET A 161 -7.51 0.49 -9.09
CA MET A 161 -6.35 1.26 -9.57
C MET A 161 -6.37 1.38 -11.10
N ARG A 162 -6.03 2.56 -11.60
CA ARG A 162 -5.83 2.83 -13.02
C ARG A 162 -4.35 3.03 -13.27
N PHE A 163 -3.78 2.16 -14.10
CA PHE A 163 -2.36 2.10 -14.42
C PHE A 163 -2.09 2.81 -15.74
N TYR A 164 -0.90 3.41 -15.87
CA TYR A 164 -0.47 4.11 -17.07
C TYR A 164 0.97 3.74 -17.41
N ASP A 165 1.29 3.68 -18.71
CA ASP A 165 2.55 3.17 -19.27
C ASP A 165 3.81 4.00 -18.94
N ASN A 166 3.65 5.02 -18.09
CA ASN A 166 4.74 5.85 -17.56
C ASN A 166 4.93 5.68 -16.04
N GLY A 167 4.42 4.58 -15.45
CA GLY A 167 4.52 4.31 -14.02
C GLY A 167 3.60 5.19 -13.15
N ILE A 168 2.56 5.78 -13.73
CA ILE A 168 1.55 6.52 -12.96
C ILE A 168 0.42 5.59 -12.56
N ILE A 169 -0.07 5.76 -11.33
CA ILE A 169 -1.32 5.18 -10.85
C ILE A 169 -2.26 6.30 -10.42
N GLU A 170 -3.49 6.27 -10.92
CA GLU A 170 -4.63 6.89 -10.25
C GLU A 170 -5.34 5.85 -9.40
N LEU A 171 -5.42 6.11 -8.10
CA LEU A 171 -6.08 5.27 -7.09
C LEU A 171 -7.38 5.95 -6.65
N PRO A 172 -8.55 5.51 -7.14
CA PRO A 172 -9.84 6.03 -6.70
C PRO A 172 -10.02 5.91 -5.19
N SER A 173 -10.60 6.92 -4.56
CA SER A 173 -11.01 6.84 -3.16
C SER A 173 -12.07 5.75 -2.99
N SER A 174 -12.09 5.05 -1.86
CA SER A 174 -13.11 4.03 -1.58
C SER A 174 -14.52 4.63 -1.46
N HIS A 175 -14.61 5.92 -1.16
CA HIS A 175 -15.85 6.67 -1.01
C HIS A 175 -15.68 8.05 -1.62
N ASN A 176 -16.79 8.58 -2.14
CA ASN A 176 -16.91 9.99 -2.45
C ASN A 176 -17.68 10.68 -1.32
N GLN A 177 -16.99 11.55 -0.59
CA GLN A 177 -17.54 12.24 0.58
C GLN A 177 -17.84 13.71 0.28
N ASP A 178 -17.62 14.15 -0.96
CA ASP A 178 -17.73 15.53 -1.37
C ASP A 178 -18.85 15.73 -2.39
N PRO A 179 -19.39 16.95 -2.51
CA PRO A 179 -20.36 17.29 -3.55
C PRO A 179 -19.69 17.39 -4.92
N THR A 180 -19.09 16.30 -5.43
CA THR A 180 -18.38 16.32 -6.71
C THR A 180 -19.36 16.32 -7.89
N PRO A 181 -18.94 16.80 -9.08
CA PRO A 181 -19.67 16.53 -10.32
C PRO A 181 -19.90 15.03 -10.52
N ARG A 182 -21.00 14.67 -11.21
CA ARG A 182 -21.39 13.27 -11.45
C ARG A 182 -20.31 12.44 -12.15
N GLU A 183 -19.55 13.05 -13.04
CA GLU A 183 -18.51 12.39 -13.85
C GLU A 183 -17.14 12.35 -13.16
N PHE A 184 -17.06 12.92 -11.95
CA PHE A 184 -15.83 13.00 -11.17
C PHE A 184 -15.89 12.06 -9.97
N TRP A 185 -14.81 11.31 -9.76
CA TRP A 185 -14.62 10.52 -8.55
C TRP A 185 -13.28 10.90 -7.92
N PRO A 186 -13.20 11.17 -6.60
CA PRO A 186 -11.95 11.53 -5.95
C PRO A 186 -10.88 10.44 -6.09
N TYR A 187 -9.62 10.84 -6.21
CA TYR A 187 -8.51 9.89 -6.38
C TYR A 187 -7.17 10.43 -5.87
N GLY A 188 -6.27 9.52 -5.50
CA GLY A 188 -4.85 9.79 -5.29
C GLY A 188 -4.05 9.48 -6.54
N ALA A 189 -3.10 10.34 -6.91
CA ALA A 189 -2.11 10.09 -7.95
C ALA A 189 -0.79 9.63 -7.31
N TYR A 190 -0.17 8.63 -7.93
CA TYR A 190 1.11 8.06 -7.52
C TYR A 190 2.03 7.93 -8.73
N PHE A 191 3.34 8.07 -8.50
CA PHE A 191 4.37 7.81 -9.51
C PHE A 191 5.31 6.71 -9.05
N TYR A 192 5.77 5.89 -9.97
CA TYR A 192 6.77 4.86 -9.72
C TYR A 192 8.15 5.48 -9.53
N ASP A 193 8.83 5.11 -8.44
CA ASP A 193 10.18 5.51 -8.07
C ASP A 193 11.13 4.33 -8.32
N ALA A 194 11.76 4.30 -9.49
CA ALA A 194 12.60 3.20 -9.95
C ALA A 194 13.87 2.97 -9.10
N GLU A 195 14.31 3.95 -8.30
CA GLU A 195 15.48 3.76 -7.43
C GLU A 195 15.11 2.87 -6.24
N GLU A 196 13.95 3.11 -5.66
CA GLU A 196 13.48 2.43 -4.45
C GLU A 196 12.53 1.27 -4.78
N ASP A 197 12.05 1.21 -6.03
CA ASP A 197 11.18 0.19 -6.58
C ASP A 197 9.83 0.18 -5.85
N ILE A 198 9.19 1.36 -5.75
CA ILE A 198 7.91 1.58 -5.06
C ILE A 198 7.11 2.74 -5.68
N TYR A 199 5.80 2.79 -5.41
CA TYR A 199 4.97 3.95 -5.78
C TYR A 199 4.98 5.04 -4.71
N ARG A 200 5.30 6.27 -5.12
CA ARG A 200 5.31 7.47 -4.28
C ARG A 200 4.05 8.29 -4.50
N PHE A 201 3.53 8.87 -3.42
CA PHE A 201 2.35 9.73 -3.48
C PHE A 201 2.70 11.07 -4.12
N LEU A 202 1.94 11.46 -5.15
CA LEU A 202 2.07 12.74 -5.83
C LEU A 202 1.09 13.79 -5.27
N GLY A 203 -0.15 13.36 -5.03
CA GLY A 203 -1.22 14.22 -4.54
C GLY A 203 -2.56 13.51 -4.59
N MET A 204 -3.56 14.07 -3.92
CA MET A 204 -4.95 13.59 -3.95
C MET A 204 -5.86 14.73 -4.36
N VAL A 205 -6.91 14.41 -5.08
CA VAL A 205 -7.85 15.42 -5.59
C VAL A 205 -9.30 15.00 -5.36
N THR A 206 -10.09 15.98 -4.92
CA THR A 206 -11.55 15.93 -4.96
C THR A 206 -12.08 17.18 -5.67
N ALA A 207 -13.37 17.22 -5.95
CA ALA A 207 -14.02 18.33 -6.62
C ALA A 207 -15.23 18.81 -5.81
N TRP A 208 -15.62 20.06 -6.02
CA TRP A 208 -16.86 20.61 -5.48
C TRP A 208 -17.66 21.24 -6.62
N ASP A 209 -18.83 20.68 -6.88
CA ASP A 209 -19.90 21.23 -7.71
C ASP A 209 -20.88 22.02 -6.85
N LYS A 210 -20.84 23.34 -7.00
CA LYS A 210 -21.71 24.30 -6.30
C LYS A 210 -23.20 24.03 -6.51
N SER A 211 -23.59 23.43 -7.64
CA SER A 211 -24.99 23.15 -7.93
C SER A 211 -25.60 22.09 -7.01
N ILE A 212 -24.75 21.26 -6.39
CA ILE A 212 -25.16 20.26 -5.39
C ILE A 212 -25.37 20.93 -4.03
N THR A 213 -24.39 21.75 -3.61
CA THR A 213 -24.47 22.54 -2.39
C THR A 213 -23.53 23.74 -2.48
N ASP A 214 -23.94 24.89 -1.94
CA ASP A 214 -23.11 26.09 -1.81
C ASP A 214 -22.29 26.12 -0.51
N THR A 215 -22.54 25.16 0.38
CA THR A 215 -21.92 25.02 1.70
C THR A 215 -21.47 23.57 1.91
N HIS A 216 -20.20 23.36 2.28
CA HIS A 216 -19.63 22.03 2.55
C HIS A 216 -19.82 21.62 4.03
N TYR A 217 -19.52 20.36 4.38
CA TYR A 217 -19.68 19.73 5.70
C TYR A 217 -19.09 20.49 6.90
N SER A 218 -18.21 21.46 6.66
CA SER A 218 -17.59 22.30 7.71
C SER A 218 -18.13 23.72 7.77
N ASP A 219 -19.33 23.98 7.25
CA ASP A 219 -19.94 25.33 7.12
C ASP A 219 -19.09 26.32 6.29
N ILE A 220 -18.19 25.78 5.47
CA ILE A 220 -17.36 26.54 4.54
C ILE A 220 -18.21 26.84 3.31
N SER A 221 -18.21 28.10 2.86
CA SER A 221 -18.88 28.50 1.61
C SER A 221 -18.03 28.18 0.39
N PHE A 222 -18.69 27.94 -0.74
CA PHE A 222 -18.02 27.74 -2.02
C PHE A 222 -17.02 28.88 -2.34
N PRO A 223 -15.79 28.57 -2.78
CA PRO A 223 -14.73 29.56 -3.01
C PRO A 223 -14.93 30.30 -4.35
N GLU A 224 -15.83 31.29 -4.37
CA GLU A 224 -16.20 32.05 -5.57
C GLU A 224 -15.01 32.76 -6.26
N SER A 225 -13.93 33.06 -5.53
CA SER A 225 -12.75 33.71 -6.09
C SER A 225 -11.90 32.79 -6.97
N ASP A 226 -12.03 31.48 -6.76
CA ASP A 226 -11.20 30.44 -7.37
C ASP A 226 -11.90 29.78 -8.56
N ASP A 227 -13.22 29.90 -8.65
CA ASP A 227 -14.04 29.58 -9.85
C ASP A 227 -13.92 30.71 -10.89
N VAL A 228 -12.79 30.76 -11.60
CA VAL A 228 -12.44 31.87 -12.51
C VAL A 228 -13.32 31.84 -13.77
N ASP A 229 -13.69 30.66 -14.25
CA ASP A 229 -14.57 30.51 -15.42
C ASP A 229 -16.07 30.66 -15.09
N GLY A 230 -16.44 30.59 -13.81
CA GLY A 230 -17.79 30.79 -13.29
C GLY A 230 -18.74 29.61 -13.54
N ASN A 231 -18.19 28.41 -13.76
CA ASN A 231 -18.98 27.21 -14.02
C ASN A 231 -19.50 26.53 -12.74
N GLY A 232 -19.04 26.98 -11.57
CA GLY A 232 -19.42 26.46 -10.26
C GLY A 232 -18.70 25.17 -9.85
N ILE A 233 -17.56 24.85 -10.45
CA ILE A 233 -16.73 23.69 -10.15
C ILE A 233 -15.34 24.16 -9.73
N VAL A 234 -14.85 23.62 -8.62
CA VAL A 234 -13.44 23.77 -8.21
C VAL A 234 -12.87 22.43 -7.78
N TYR A 235 -11.55 22.32 -7.79
CA TYR A 235 -10.82 21.12 -7.38
C TYR A 235 -9.95 21.41 -6.17
N PHE A 236 -9.97 20.53 -5.17
CA PHE A 236 -9.07 20.61 -4.02
C PHE A 236 -7.93 19.63 -4.23
N LEU A 237 -6.70 20.14 -4.36
CA LEU A 237 -5.48 19.36 -4.45
C LEU A 237 -4.78 19.31 -3.09
N PHE A 238 -4.60 18.09 -2.59
CA PHE A 238 -3.89 17.79 -1.35
C PHE A 238 -2.52 17.21 -1.66
N THR A 239 -1.48 17.78 -1.05
CA THR A 239 -0.10 17.26 -1.12
C THR A 239 0.23 16.27 0.01
N SER A 240 -0.75 16.02 0.89
CA SER A 240 -0.69 14.98 1.91
C SER A 240 -1.75 13.91 1.64
N LYS A 241 -1.60 12.73 2.26
CA LYS A 241 -2.62 11.67 2.21
C LYS A 241 -3.86 11.94 3.07
N TRP A 242 -3.93 13.12 3.69
CA TRP A 242 -5.04 13.55 4.54
C TRP A 242 -5.85 14.64 3.85
N TRP A 243 -7.17 14.63 4.08
CA TRP A 243 -8.12 15.65 3.61
C TRP A 243 -7.99 16.94 4.43
N ASP A 244 -6.86 17.62 4.31
CA ASP A 244 -6.57 18.88 4.99
C ASP A 244 -7.04 20.07 4.14
N TYR A 245 -8.34 20.36 4.21
CA TYR A 245 -8.99 21.42 3.43
C TYR A 245 -8.43 22.82 3.72
N ASP A 246 -7.93 23.06 4.93
CA ASP A 246 -7.36 24.35 5.32
C ASP A 246 -6.05 24.66 4.57
N ASN A 247 -5.34 23.62 4.13
CA ASN A 247 -4.06 23.72 3.42
C ASN A 247 -4.12 23.18 1.97
N ALA A 248 -5.31 22.80 1.51
CA ALA A 248 -5.51 22.34 0.13
C ALA A 248 -5.32 23.50 -0.85
N GLN A 249 -4.68 23.22 -1.97
CA GLN A 249 -4.68 24.16 -3.09
C GLN A 249 -6.03 24.03 -3.80
N ILE A 250 -6.72 25.15 -3.98
CA ILE A 250 -7.95 25.22 -4.76
C ILE A 250 -7.57 25.56 -6.20
N LEU A 251 -8.07 24.79 -7.15
CA LEU A 251 -7.78 24.92 -8.57
C LEU A 251 -9.09 25.09 -9.35
N ASP A 252 -9.06 25.97 -10.34
CA ASP A 252 -10.06 26.00 -11.41
C ASP A 252 -9.74 24.93 -12.48
N ASP A 253 -10.64 24.73 -13.45
CA ASP A 253 -10.52 23.75 -14.54
C ASP A 253 -9.16 23.77 -15.23
N SER A 254 -8.71 24.94 -15.71
CA SER A 254 -7.47 25.02 -16.46
C SER A 254 -6.25 24.64 -15.62
N GLU A 255 -6.24 24.98 -14.33
CA GLU A 255 -5.12 24.68 -13.44
C GLU A 255 -5.12 23.20 -13.06
N TYR A 256 -6.30 22.63 -12.81
CA TYR A 256 -6.47 21.20 -12.59
C TYR A 256 -6.01 20.37 -13.80
N GLN A 257 -6.41 20.74 -15.02
CA GLN A 257 -5.95 20.04 -16.22
C GLN A 257 -4.44 20.17 -16.42
N ASN A 258 -3.85 21.33 -16.13
CA ASN A 258 -2.40 21.52 -16.19
C ASN A 258 -1.67 20.64 -15.16
N TRP A 259 -2.20 20.53 -13.94
CA TRP A 259 -1.66 19.63 -12.92
C TRP A 259 -1.72 18.18 -13.37
N ARG A 260 -2.86 17.70 -13.89
CA ARG A 260 -2.96 16.34 -14.46
C ARG A 260 -1.98 16.10 -15.60
N GLN A 261 -1.91 17.05 -16.54
CA GLN A 261 -1.02 16.96 -17.69
C GLN A 261 0.46 16.91 -17.30
N SER A 262 0.83 17.50 -16.16
CA SER A 262 2.21 17.54 -15.66
C SER A 262 2.78 16.14 -15.34
N TYR A 263 1.94 15.20 -14.89
CA TYR A 263 2.38 13.84 -14.57
C TYR A 263 1.93 12.79 -15.61
N PHE A 264 0.85 13.03 -16.35
CA PHE A 264 0.48 12.14 -17.45
C PHE A 264 1.39 12.28 -18.67
N GLY A 265 1.76 13.51 -19.05
CA GLY A 265 2.46 13.72 -20.32
C GLY A 265 1.65 13.11 -21.48
N ASN A 266 2.25 12.18 -22.23
CA ASN A 266 1.60 11.46 -23.32
C ASN A 266 1.28 10.00 -22.97
N SER A 267 1.21 9.66 -21.67
CA SER A 267 1.02 8.29 -21.23
C SER A 267 -0.35 7.74 -21.64
N LYS A 268 -0.43 6.41 -21.68
CA LYS A 268 -1.62 5.68 -22.06
C LYS A 268 -2.03 4.74 -20.94
N PRO A 269 -3.34 4.51 -20.75
CA PRO A 269 -3.83 3.51 -19.81
C PRO A 269 -3.28 2.12 -20.14
N VAL A 270 -2.83 1.40 -19.12
CA VAL A 270 -2.46 -0.01 -19.18
C VAL A 270 -3.70 -0.84 -18.84
N ASN A 271 -4.09 -1.73 -19.75
CA ASN A 271 -5.23 -2.62 -19.55
C ASN A 271 -4.76 -3.91 -18.87
N VAL A 272 -4.97 -4.00 -17.56
CA VAL A 272 -4.67 -5.21 -16.80
C VAL A 272 -5.79 -6.23 -16.96
N THR A 273 -5.42 -7.48 -17.26
CA THR A 273 -6.38 -8.60 -17.34
C THR A 273 -6.36 -9.38 -16.04
N PHE A 274 -7.31 -9.09 -15.16
CA PHE A 274 -7.48 -9.83 -13.91
C PHE A 274 -8.13 -11.20 -14.14
N LYS A 275 -7.70 -12.18 -13.33
CA LYS A 275 -8.30 -13.50 -13.21
C LYS A 275 -8.89 -13.65 -11.81
N THR A 276 -10.04 -14.31 -11.68
CA THR A 276 -10.57 -14.70 -10.36
C THR A 276 -9.54 -15.55 -9.61
N LEU A 277 -9.38 -15.32 -8.31
CA LEU A 277 -8.51 -16.09 -7.43
C LEU A 277 -9.09 -17.49 -7.19
N THR A 278 -8.68 -18.45 -8.03
CA THR A 278 -9.05 -19.86 -7.93
C THR A 278 -7.81 -20.74 -8.06
N ALA A 279 -7.85 -21.94 -7.51
CA ALA A 279 -6.77 -22.92 -7.64
C ALA A 279 -6.33 -23.13 -9.10
N ASP A 280 -7.28 -23.27 -10.03
CA ASP A 280 -6.98 -23.49 -11.45
C ASP A 280 -6.33 -22.26 -12.09
N ASN A 281 -6.80 -21.05 -11.78
CA ASN A 281 -6.18 -19.82 -12.28
C ASN A 281 -4.76 -19.63 -11.72
N ILE A 282 -4.53 -19.92 -10.43
CA ILE A 282 -3.20 -19.84 -9.80
C ILE A 282 -2.23 -20.81 -10.50
N VAL A 283 -2.64 -22.07 -10.70
CA VAL A 283 -1.82 -23.06 -11.42
C VAL A 283 -1.53 -22.60 -12.85
N SER A 284 -2.54 -22.10 -13.57
CA SER A 284 -2.34 -21.65 -14.96
C SER A 284 -1.42 -20.44 -15.12
N SER A 285 -1.37 -19.55 -14.13
CA SER A 285 -0.56 -18.34 -14.19
C SER A 285 0.88 -18.59 -13.73
N VAL A 286 1.08 -19.46 -12.73
CA VAL A 286 2.41 -19.69 -12.12
C VAL A 286 3.10 -20.92 -12.70
N TYR A 287 2.31 -21.93 -13.09
CA TYR A 287 2.77 -23.25 -13.52
C TYR A 287 2.11 -23.68 -14.85
N PRO A 288 2.24 -22.88 -15.93
CA PRO A 288 1.53 -23.14 -17.19
C PRO A 288 1.83 -24.53 -17.76
N GLU A 289 3.06 -25.02 -17.59
CA GLU A 289 3.50 -26.35 -18.06
C GLU A 289 2.68 -27.51 -17.45
N PHE A 290 2.08 -27.31 -16.27
CA PHE A 290 1.29 -28.33 -15.58
C PHE A 290 -0.20 -28.30 -15.93
N THR A 291 -0.68 -27.29 -16.66
CA THR A 291 -2.10 -27.19 -17.04
C THR A 291 -2.52 -28.19 -18.12
N TYR A 292 -1.59 -28.66 -18.97
CA TYR A 292 -1.86 -29.62 -20.03
C TYR A 292 -2.07 -31.08 -19.55
N LEU A 293 -1.81 -31.38 -18.28
CA LEU A 293 -2.00 -32.72 -17.72
C LEU A 293 -3.45 -33.01 -17.27
N ARG A 294 -4.36 -32.03 -17.41
CA ARG A 294 -5.79 -32.13 -17.06
C ARG A 294 -6.74 -32.15 -18.26
N SER A 295 -6.31 -32.53 -19.46
CA SER A 295 -7.26 -33.03 -20.45
C SER A 295 -7.54 -34.51 -20.15
N PRO A 296 -8.72 -34.89 -19.63
CA PRO A 296 -9.16 -36.26 -19.80
C PRO A 296 -9.47 -36.40 -21.29
N GLU A 297 -8.63 -37.14 -22.00
CA GLU A 297 -9.00 -37.68 -23.30
C GLU A 297 -10.37 -38.36 -23.14
N GLY A 298 -11.37 -37.81 -23.82
CA GLY A 298 -12.67 -38.45 -23.98
C GLY A 298 -12.47 -39.73 -24.77
N ASN A 299 -12.76 -40.86 -24.12
CA ASN A 299 -13.06 -42.14 -24.74
C ASN A 299 -14.55 -42.43 -24.56
#